data_AF-A0A2W1KJI9-F1
#
_entry.id   AF-A0A2W1KJI9-F1
#
_cell.length_a   1.000
_cell.length_b   1.000
_cell.length_c   1.000
_cell.angle_alpha   90.00
_cell.angle_beta   90.00
_cell.angle_gamma   90.00
#
_symmetry.space_group_name_H-M   'P 1'
#
loop_
_entity.id
_entity.type
_entity.pdbx_description
1 polymer ?
#
loop_
_entity_poly.entity_id
_entity_poly.type
_entity_poly.pdbx_seq_one_letter_code
_entity_poly.pdbx_strand_id
1 'polypeptide(L)'
;MALAKMDGPALSGIVRQWQGAGLSANTIRIYLANISHLYNIARKEWGMTDLVNPVELVRRPRLSQGRDRRLVGDEEARLLAACSDTNPELADIVTFAIETAMRQGEILGLE
;
A
#
# COMPACT_ATOMS: atom_id res chain seq x y z
N MET A 1 15.16 10.97 -23.59
CA MET A 1 16.54 10.57 -23.23
C MET A 1 16.71 10.14 -21.76
N ALA A 2 15.80 10.47 -20.82
CA ALA A 2 15.90 10.04 -19.42
C ALA A 2 15.44 8.59 -19.17
N LEU A 3 14.33 8.15 -19.80
CA LEU A 3 13.79 6.79 -19.64
C LEU A 3 14.76 5.70 -20.15
N ALA A 4 15.44 5.94 -21.28
CA ALA A 4 16.39 4.98 -21.83
C ALA A 4 17.66 4.76 -20.95
N LYS A 5 17.91 5.62 -19.96
CA LYS A 5 19.08 5.52 -19.08
C LYS A 5 18.85 4.65 -17.84
N MET A 6 17.61 4.27 -17.55
CA MET A 6 17.29 3.50 -16.35
C MET A 6 17.26 2.01 -16.69
N ASP A 7 18.26 1.29 -16.20
CA ASP A 7 18.39 -0.15 -16.36
C ASP A 7 18.01 -0.91 -15.07
N GLY A 8 18.00 -2.24 -15.16
CA GLY A 8 17.71 -3.11 -14.01
C GLY A 8 18.63 -2.87 -12.81
N PRO A 9 19.96 -2.77 -12.99
CA PRO A 9 20.90 -2.45 -11.91
C PRO A 9 20.63 -1.10 -11.22
N ALA A 10 20.41 -0.03 -11.98
CA ALA A 10 20.11 1.29 -11.42
C ALA A 10 18.81 1.25 -10.62
N LEU A 11 17.76 0.62 -11.15
CA LEU A 11 16.49 0.49 -10.45
C LEU A 11 16.61 -0.40 -9.20
N SER A 12 17.42 -1.47 -9.25
CA SER A 12 17.70 -2.27 -8.06
C SER A 12 18.45 -1.47 -6.99
N GLY A 13 19.35 -0.56 -7.37
CA GLY A 13 20.02 0.36 -6.46
C GLY A 13 19.02 1.27 -5.75
N ILE A 14 18.08 1.85 -6.50
CA ILE A 14 16.99 2.68 -5.96
C ILE A 14 16.11 1.88 -4.99
N VAL A 15 15.75 0.65 -5.34
CA VAL A 15 14.97 -0.23 -4.44
C VAL A 15 15.71 -0.47 -3.13
N ARG A 16 17.02 -0.74 -3.16
CA ARG A 16 17.83 -0.90 -1.94
C ARG A 16 17.88 0.38 -1.12
N GLN A 17 18.00 1.54 -1.77
CA GLN A 17 17.99 2.83 -1.09
C GLN A 17 16.65 3.07 -0.37
N TRP A 18 15.51 2.79 -1.02
CA TRP A 18 14.20 2.90 -0.38
C TRP A 18 14.04 1.93 0.80
N GLN A 19 14.57 0.72 0.69
CA GLN A 19 14.60 -0.23 1.81
C GLN A 19 15.46 0.31 2.97
N GLY A 20 16.64 0.86 2.67
CA GLY A 20 17.52 1.48 3.67
C GLY A 20 16.92 2.72 4.35
N ALA A 21 16.03 3.43 3.65
CA ALA A 21 15.26 4.55 4.20
C ALA A 21 14.02 4.12 5.01
N GLY A 22 13.77 2.81 5.16
CA GLY A 22 12.67 2.29 5.99
C GLY A 22 11.29 2.29 5.32
N LEU A 23 11.21 2.43 3.99
CA LEU A 23 9.91 2.34 3.31
C LEU A 23 9.33 0.92 3.41
N SER A 24 8.01 0.83 3.57
CA SER A 24 7.32 -0.46 3.60
C SER A 24 7.45 -1.18 2.25
N ALA A 25 7.47 -2.52 2.28
CA ALA A 25 7.51 -3.34 1.08
C ALA A 25 6.33 -3.03 0.13
N ASN A 26 5.15 -2.71 0.67
CA ASN A 26 3.98 -2.35 -0.13
C ASN A 26 4.16 -1.00 -0.83
N THR A 27 4.73 -0.01 -0.13
CA THR A 27 5.04 1.31 -0.71
C THR A 27 6.00 1.16 -1.89
N ILE A 28 7.09 0.42 -1.72
CA ILE A 28 8.07 0.18 -2.79
C ILE A 28 7.42 -0.54 -3.97
N ARG A 29 6.55 -1.52 -3.70
CA ARG A 29 5.82 -2.24 -4.75
C ARG A 29 4.89 -1.31 -5.54
N ILE A 30 4.18 -0.39 -4.88
CA ILE A 30 3.33 0.61 -5.54
C ILE A 30 4.19 1.53 -6.43
N TYR A 31 5.34 1.98 -5.95
CA TYR A 31 6.26 2.81 -6.76
C TYR A 31 6.74 2.05 -8.00
N LEU A 32 7.14 0.79 -7.83
CA LEU A 32 7.52 -0.07 -8.96
C LEU A 32 6.36 -0.29 -9.94
N ALA A 33 5.12 -0.42 -9.45
CA ALA A 33 3.95 -0.54 -10.31
C ALA A 33 3.71 0.73 -11.14
N ASN A 34 3.85 1.92 -10.54
CA ASN A 34 3.73 3.19 -11.24
C ASN A 34 4.83 3.35 -12.31
N ILE A 35 6.08 3.01 -11.98
CA ILE A 35 7.18 3.04 -12.95
C ILE A 35 6.89 2.05 -14.08
N SER A 36 6.48 0.82 -13.77
CA SER A 36 6.14 -0.17 -14.79
C SER A 36 5.01 0.31 -15.71
N HIS A 37 4.01 0.99 -15.15
CA HIS A 37 2.91 1.56 -15.92
C HIS A 37 3.40 2.64 -16.88
N LEU A 38 4.26 3.57 -16.40
CA LEU A 38 4.89 4.60 -17.23
C LEU A 38 5.64 4.00 -18.42
N TYR A 39 6.47 2.97 -18.21
CA TYR A 39 7.20 2.30 -19.30
C TYR A 39 6.26 1.63 -20.30
N ASN A 40 5.17 1.03 -19.82
CA ASN A 40 4.17 0.42 -20.68
C ASN A 40 3.43 1.46 -21.54
N ILE A 41 3.06 2.61 -20.97
CA ILE A 41 2.46 3.73 -21.74
C ILE A 41 3.47 4.25 -22.76
N ALA A 42 4.71 4.53 -22.35
CA ALA A 42 5.73 5.05 -23.25
C ALA A 42 5.95 4.13 -24.47
N ARG A 43 5.95 2.81 -24.24
CA ARG A 43 6.10 1.81 -25.31
C ARG A 43 4.89 1.70 -26.21
N LYS A 44 3.66 1.70 -25.64
CA LYS A 44 2.42 1.43 -26.38
C LYS A 44 1.83 2.66 -27.06
N GLU A 45 1.94 3.83 -26.42
CA GLU A 45 1.19 5.02 -26.79
C GLU A 45 2.10 6.14 -27.30
N TRP A 46 3.33 6.25 -26.80
CA TRP A 46 4.24 7.35 -27.19
C TRP A 46 5.24 6.96 -28.28
N GLY A 47 5.08 5.79 -28.89
CA GLY A 47 5.93 5.32 -29.98
C GLY A 47 7.36 4.95 -29.57
N MET A 48 7.65 4.80 -28.27
CA MET A 48 8.96 4.35 -27.78
C MET A 48 9.03 2.81 -27.76
N THR A 49 8.83 2.18 -28.92
CA THR A 49 8.66 0.71 -29.05
C THR A 49 9.84 -0.09 -28.52
N ASP A 50 11.05 0.44 -28.63
CA ASP A 50 12.29 -0.22 -28.22
C ASP A 50 12.60 -0.07 -26.72
N LEU A 51 11.75 0.62 -25.97
CA LEU A 51 11.96 0.84 -24.55
C LEU A 51 11.72 -0.44 -23.76
N VAL A 52 12.76 -0.91 -23.07
CA VAL A 52 12.68 -2.04 -22.15
C VAL A 52 12.21 -1.55 -20.79
N ASN A 53 11.25 -2.26 -20.18
CA ASN A 53 10.78 -1.94 -18.84
C ASN A 53 11.75 -2.49 -17.78
N PRO A 54 12.51 -1.64 -17.06
CA PRO A 54 13.50 -2.09 -16.09
C PRO A 54 12.87 -2.79 -14.88
N VAL A 55 11.58 -2.57 -14.60
CA VAL A 55 10.87 -3.20 -13.48
C VAL A 55 10.76 -4.73 -13.67
N GLU A 56 10.77 -5.21 -14.91
CA GLU A 56 10.75 -6.65 -15.22
C GLU A 56 12.07 -7.34 -14.85
N LEU A 57 13.15 -6.57 -14.72
CA LEU A 57 14.49 -7.04 -14.38
C LEU A 57 14.81 -6.94 -12.89
N VAL A 58 13.89 -6.42 -12.07
CA VAL A 58 14.12 -6.17 -10.64
C VAL A 58 13.26 -7.07 -9.77
N ARG A 59 13.89 -7.65 -8.73
CA ARG A 59 13.17 -8.42 -7.72
C ARG A 59 12.33 -7.50 -6.84
N ARG A 60 11.03 -7.72 -6.83
CA ARG A 60 10.10 -6.98 -5.96
C ARG A 60 10.30 -7.39 -4.49
N PRO A 61 10.20 -6.45 -3.53
CA PRO A 61 10.18 -6.79 -2.11
C PRO A 61 9.06 -7.77 -1.78
N ARG A 62 9.32 -8.68 -0.83
CA ARG A 62 8.29 -9.57 -0.31
C ARG A 62 7.34 -8.76 0.56
N LEU A 63 6.04 -8.88 0.28
CA LEU A 63 5.02 -8.31 1.14
C LEU A 63 4.95 -9.09 2.44
N SER A 64 4.66 -8.39 3.54
CA SER A 64 4.21 -9.05 4.76
C SER A 64 2.90 -9.79 4.48
N GLN A 65 2.67 -10.88 5.20
CA GLN A 65 1.35 -11.51 5.18
C GLN A 65 0.28 -10.49 5.58
N GLY A 66 -0.91 -10.66 5.02
CA GLY A 66 -2.08 -9.90 5.45
C GLY A 66 -2.33 -10.07 6.95
N ARG A 67 -3.00 -9.09 7.56
CA ARG A 67 -3.44 -9.22 8.95
C ARG A 67 -4.79 -9.92 8.95
N ASP A 68 -4.80 -11.19 9.35
CA ASP A 68 -6.04 -11.99 9.43
C ASP A 68 -6.54 -12.15 10.88
N ARG A 69 -5.84 -11.51 11.83
CA ARG A 69 -6.16 -11.59 13.27
C ARG A 69 -7.39 -10.75 13.60
N ARG A 70 -8.35 -11.37 14.29
CA ARG A 70 -9.52 -10.70 14.92
C ARG A 70 -9.26 -10.38 16.39
N LEU A 71 -10.16 -9.61 17.01
CA LEU A 71 -10.17 -9.37 18.45
C LEU A 71 -10.40 -10.70 19.18
N VAL A 72 -9.66 -10.95 20.26
CA VAL A 72 -9.73 -12.20 21.03
C VAL A 72 -9.94 -11.90 22.51
N GLY A 73 -10.82 -12.67 23.17
CA GLY A 73 -11.05 -12.55 24.61
C GLY A 73 -11.66 -11.20 24.99
N ASP A 74 -10.97 -10.45 25.85
CA ASP A 74 -11.42 -9.17 26.41
C ASP A 74 -11.02 -7.95 25.56
N GLU A 75 -10.38 -8.17 24.41
CA GLU A 75 -9.81 -7.09 23.60
C GLU A 75 -10.85 -6.10 23.08
N GLU A 76 -12.04 -6.58 22.73
CA GLU A 76 -13.14 -5.73 22.30
C GLU A 76 -13.62 -4.81 23.44
N ALA A 77 -13.85 -5.36 24.62
CA ALA A 77 -14.25 -4.57 25.78
C ALA A 77 -13.19 -3.51 26.15
N ARG A 78 -11.90 -3.88 26.12
CA ARG A 78 -10.80 -2.93 26.36
C ARG A 78 -10.68 -1.85 25.28
N LEU A 79 -10.91 -2.21 24.02
CA LEU A 79 -10.95 -1.27 22.91
C LEU A 79 -12.09 -0.28 23.08
N LEU A 80 -13.31 -0.77 23.33
CA LEU A 80 -14.50 0.07 23.50
C LEU A 80 -14.38 1.01 24.71
N ALA A 81 -13.84 0.53 25.83
CA ALA A 81 -13.56 1.38 26.99
C ALA A 81 -12.59 2.52 26.66
N ALA A 82 -11.48 2.23 25.97
CA ALA A 82 -10.52 3.25 25.54
C ALA A 82 -11.12 4.24 24.51
N CYS A 83 -12.02 3.75 23.64
CA CYS A 83 -12.77 4.60 22.73
C CYS A 83 -13.66 5.57 23.49
N SER A 84 -14.48 5.08 24.43
CA SER A 84 -15.37 5.91 25.25
C SER A 84 -14.61 6.97 26.07
N ASP A 85 -13.45 6.63 26.61
CA ASP A 85 -12.59 7.57 27.36
C ASP A 85 -12.05 8.71 26.47
N THR A 86 -11.87 8.44 25.17
CA THR A 86 -11.39 9.44 24.20
C THR A 86 -12.54 10.31 23.71
N ASN A 87 -13.64 9.67 23.30
CA ASN A 87 -14.84 10.31 22.78
C ASN A 87 -16.01 9.31 22.87
N PRO A 88 -17.14 9.65 23.53
CA PRO A 88 -18.25 8.71 23.71
C PRO A 88 -18.80 8.14 22.40
N GLU A 89 -18.92 8.96 21.35
CA GLU A 89 -19.47 8.55 20.06
C GLU A 89 -18.54 7.60 19.27
N LEU A 90 -17.23 7.61 19.56
CA LEU A 90 -16.26 6.72 18.93
C LEU A 90 -16.54 5.25 19.27
N ALA A 91 -17.02 4.96 20.48
CA ALA A 91 -17.38 3.60 20.87
C ALA A 91 -18.56 3.07 20.03
N ASP A 92 -19.55 3.91 19.75
CA ASP A 92 -20.70 3.54 18.91
C ASP A 92 -20.26 3.29 17.45
N ILE A 93 -19.41 4.17 16.90
CA ILE A 93 -18.85 4.02 15.55
C ILE A 93 -18.02 2.72 15.43
N VAL A 94 -17.19 2.42 16.43
CA VAL A 94 -16.36 1.21 16.44
C VAL A 94 -17.21 -0.04 16.58
N THR A 95 -18.23 -0.01 17.43
CA THR A 95 -19.20 -1.12 17.57
C THR A 95 -19.90 -1.38 16.23
N PHE A 96 -20.39 -0.32 15.58
CA PHE A 96 -21.02 -0.42 14.27
C PHE A 96 -20.07 -0.99 13.20
N ALA A 97 -18.80 -0.57 13.21
CA ALA A 97 -17.78 -1.08 12.30
C ALA A 97 -17.47 -2.57 12.52
N ILE A 98 -17.47 -3.04 13.77
CA ILE A 98 -17.24 -4.45 14.12
C ILE A 98 -18.39 -5.32 13.60
N GLU A 99 -19.63 -4.89 13.83
CA GLU A 99 -20.83 -5.66 13.46
C GLU A 99 -21.09 -5.69 11.94
N THR A 100 -20.77 -4.61 11.23
CA THR A 100 -21.06 -4.48 9.79
C THR A 100 -19.86 -4.79 8.89
N ALA A 101 -18.65 -4.82 9.46
CA ALA A 101 -17.39 -4.86 8.72
C ALA A 101 -17.20 -3.73 7.69
N MET A 102 -17.95 -2.62 7.83
CA MET A 102 -17.82 -1.46 6.96
C MET A 102 -16.49 -0.74 7.18
N ARG A 103 -15.94 -0.16 6.11
CA ARG A 103 -14.77 0.73 6.22
C ARG A 103 -15.19 2.06 6.83
N GLN A 104 -14.25 2.74 7.49
CA GLN A 104 -14.48 4.08 8.05
C GLN A 104 -15.12 5.05 7.06
N GLY A 105 -14.62 5.10 5.81
CA GLY A 105 -15.19 5.98 4.79
C GLY A 105 -16.62 5.61 4.35
N GLU A 106 -17.00 4.34 4.48
CA GLU A 106 -18.36 3.88 4.21
C GLU A 106 -19.31 4.30 5.35
N ILE A 107 -18.85 4.21 6.60
CA ILE A 107 -19.62 4.64 7.79
C ILE A 107 -19.82 6.15 7.80
N LEU A 108 -18.76 6.92 7.52
CA LEU A 108 -18.82 8.39 7.47
C LEU A 108 -19.63 8.93 6.28
N GLY A 109 -19.95 8.08 5.30
CA GLY A 109 -20.74 8.43 4.12
C GLY A 109 -22.21 8.02 4.21
N LEU A 110 -22.69 7.61 5.39
CA LEU A 110 -24.11 7.32 5.61
C LEU A 110 -24.93 8.62 5.64
N GLU A 111 -26.01 8.66 4.85
CA GLU A 111 -26.98 9.75 4.76
C GLU A 111 -28.38 9.29 5.20
#